data_AF-A0A1H7XQL9-F1
#
_entry.id   AF-A0A1H7XQL9-F1
#
_cell.length_a   1.000
_cell.length_b   1.000
_cell.length_c   1.000
_cell.angle_alpha   90.00
_cell.angle_beta   90.00
_cell.angle_gamma   90.00
#
_symmetry.space_group_name_H-M   'P 1'
#
loop_
_entity.id
_entity.type
_entity.pdbx_description
1 polymer ?
#
loop_
_entity_poly.entity_id
_entity_poly.type
_entity_poly.pdbx_seq_one_letter_code
_entity_poly.pdbx_strand_id
1 'polypeptide(L)' 'MIYYLYESHSGDAYITKRKASYDETYCDMCNDSDELLGKFKNEAQLRKLLEREDFYPEAIDYIVKDWKEANDAN' A
#
# COMPACT_ATOMS: atom_id res chain seq x y z
N MET A 1 10.26 8.52 8.19
CA MET A 1 9.77 7.14 8.38
C MET A 1 9.74 6.44 7.03
N ILE A 2 9.87 5.11 6.97
CA ILE A 2 9.69 4.32 5.72
C ILE A 2 8.34 3.62 5.82
N TYR A 3 7.59 3.65 4.72
CA TYR A 3 6.32 2.97 4.54
C TYR A 3 6.44 1.90 3.46
N TYR A 4 5.61 0.88 3.55
CA TYR A 4 5.52 -0.23 2.61
C TYR A 4 4.11 -0.28 2.05
N LEU A 5 3.97 -0.27 0.74
CA LEU A 5 2.72 -0.33 0.01
C LEU A 5 2.52 -1.77 -0.49
N TYR A 6 1.37 -2.34 -0.19
CA TYR A 6 0.96 -3.67 -0.64
C TYR A 6 -0.33 -3.58 -1.44
N GLU A 7 -0.48 -4.50 -2.38
CA GLU A 7 -1.75 -4.83 -3.01
C GLU A 7 -2.30 -6.11 -2.37
N SER A 8 -3.51 -6.01 -1.84
CA SER A 8 -4.30 -7.15 -1.42
C SER A 8 -4.69 -7.97 -2.63
N HIS A 9 -4.71 -9.29 -2.49
CA HIS A 9 -5.30 -10.19 -3.48
C HIS A 9 -6.76 -9.86 -3.86
N SER A 10 -7.46 -9.01 -3.08
CA SER A 10 -8.78 -8.47 -3.42
C SER A 10 -8.76 -7.22 -4.32
N GLY A 11 -7.59 -6.73 -4.72
CA GLY A 11 -7.39 -5.53 -5.54
C GLY A 11 -7.34 -4.21 -4.75
N ASP A 12 -7.32 -4.28 -3.42
CA ASP A 12 -7.21 -3.11 -2.55
C ASP A 12 -5.75 -2.80 -2.21
N ALA A 13 -5.40 -1.53 -2.01
CA ALA A 13 -4.06 -1.14 -1.56
C ALA A 13 -4.03 -0.84 -0.05
N TYR A 14 -2.97 -1.25 0.63
CA TYR A 14 -2.75 -0.88 2.04
C TYR A 14 -1.30 -0.53 2.34
N ILE A 15 -1.12 0.28 3.39
CA ILE A 15 0.17 0.86 3.75
C ILE A 15 0.54 0.50 5.19
N THR A 16 1.78 0.03 5.39
CA THR A 16 2.29 -0.32 6.72
C THR A 16 3.63 0.34 7.02
N LYS A 17 3.94 0.52 8.31
CA LYS A 17 5.23 1.08 8.79
C LYS A 17 6.33 0.02 8.94
N ARG A 18 6.00 -1.26 8.77
CA ARG A 18 6.93 -2.41 8.86
C ARG A 18 6.77 -3.30 7.65
N LYS A 19 7.84 -3.94 7.20
CA LYS A 19 7.72 -4.95 6.15
C LYS A 19 6.96 -6.16 6.73
N ALA A 20 5.88 -6.58 6.06
CA ALA A 20 5.16 -7.79 6.39
C ALA A 20 6.00 -9.01 5.98
N SER A 21 5.90 -10.07 6.78
CA SER A 21 6.45 -11.38 6.44
C SER A 21 5.53 -12.15 5.49
N TYR A 22 6.04 -13.21 4.89
CA TYR A 22 5.25 -14.03 3.97
C TYR A 22 4.00 -14.63 4.64
N ASP A 23 4.15 -15.12 5.88
CA ASP A 23 3.04 -15.66 6.67
C ASP A 23 1.95 -14.62 6.96
N GLU A 24 2.29 -13.32 6.95
CA GLU A 24 1.32 -12.24 7.16
C GLU A 24 0.64 -11.80 5.87
N THR A 25 1.29 -11.98 4.72
CA THR A 25 0.74 -11.63 3.42
C THR A 25 -0.03 -12.79 2.78
N TYR A 26 0.19 -14.03 3.24
CA TYR A 26 -0.43 -15.23 2.66
C TYR A 26 -1.80 -15.53 3.27
N CYS A 27 -2.77 -15.83 2.41
CA CYS A 27 -4.12 -16.23 2.78
C CYS A 27 -4.37 -17.68 2.36
N ASP A 28 -4.45 -18.60 3.33
CA ASP A 28 -4.72 -20.03 3.09
C ASP A 28 -6.04 -20.28 2.34
N MET A 29 -7.06 -19.45 2.62
CA MET A 29 -8.39 -19.59 2.03
C MET A 29 -8.40 -19.25 0.54
N CYS A 30 -7.60 -18.26 0.15
CA CYS A 30 -7.46 -17.83 -1.24
C CYS A 30 -6.34 -18.60 -1.96
N ASN A 31 -5.46 -19.26 -1.19
CA ASN A 31 -4.21 -19.84 -1.67
C ASN A 31 -3.39 -18.81 -2.48
N ASP A 32 -3.36 -17.57 -1.98
CA ASP A 32 -2.75 -16.41 -2.63
C ASP A 32 -2.08 -15.52 -1.58
N SER A 33 -1.20 -14.62 -2.00
CA SER A 33 -0.54 -13.67 -1.12
C SER A 33 -0.62 -12.24 -1.62
N ASP A 34 -0.80 -11.31 -0.70
CA ASP A 34 -0.67 -9.89 -0.98
C ASP A 34 0.73 -9.55 -1.52
N GLU A 35 0.77 -8.65 -2.50
CA GLU A 35 1.99 -8.31 -3.22
C GLU A 35 2.62 -7.03 -2.67
N LEU A 36 3.93 -7.04 -2.42
CA LEU A 36 4.68 -5.84 -2.05
C LEU A 36 4.96 -5.00 -3.31
N LEU A 37 4.16 -3.96 -3.51
CA LEU A 37 4.34 -3.01 -4.62
C LEU A 37 5.61 -2.16 -4.42
N GLY A 38 5.92 -1.76 -3.19
CA GLY A 38 7.17 -1.04 -2.93
C GLY A 38 7.26 -0.35 -1.58
N LYS A 39 8.25 0.55 -1.47
CA LYS A 39 8.49 1.35 -0.26
C LYS A 39 8.64 2.82 -0.59
N PHE A 40 8.18 3.68 0.31
CA PHE A 40 8.19 5.13 0.12
C PHE A 40 8.41 5.89 1.45
N LYS A 41 8.73 7.17 1.36
CA LYS A 41 8.97 8.06 2.51
C LYS A 41 8.10 9.31 2.50
N ASN A 42 7.52 9.66 1.36
CA ASN A 42 6.73 10.88 1.18
C ASN A 42 5.66 10.66 0.09
N GLU A 43 4.73 11.61 0.01
CA GLU A 43 3.62 11.59 -0.95
C GLU A 43 4.09 11.42 -2.40
N ALA A 44 5.13 12.14 -2.84
CA ALA A 44 5.60 12.07 -4.21
C ALA A 44 6.08 10.66 -4.58
N GLN A 45 6.70 9.95 -3.65
CA GLN A 45 7.09 8.55 -3.84
C GLN A 45 5.89 7.60 -3.80
N LEU A 46 4.89 7.87 -2.95
CA LEU A 46 3.65 7.09 -2.90
C LEU A 46 2.88 7.19 -4.23
N ARG A 47 2.66 8.42 -4.73
CA ARG A 47 1.99 8.66 -6.01
C ARG A 47 2.70 7.94 -7.16
N LYS A 48 4.03 8.05 -7.24
CA LYS A 48 4.82 7.35 -8.26
C LYS A 48 4.70 5.83 -8.21
N LEU A 49 4.55 5.23 -7.01
CA LEU A 49 4.33 3.80 -6.90
C LEU A 49 2.95 3.44 -7.44
N LEU A 50 1.91 4.13 -6.99
CA LEU A 50 0.53 3.86 -7.41
C LEU A 50 0.32 4.09 -8.92
N GLU A 51 0.92 5.15 -9.48
CA GLU A 51 0.92 5.40 -10.93
C GLU A 51 1.63 4.29 -11.72
N ARG A 52 2.70 3.70 -11.16
CA ARG A 52 3.45 2.60 -11.81
C ARG A 52 2.64 1.31 -11.82
N GLU A 53 1.84 1.07 -10.79
CA GLU A 53 0.93 -0.07 -10.69
C GLU A 53 -0.43 0.18 -11.37
N ASP A 54 -0.54 1.24 -12.18
CA ASP A 54 -1.73 1.56 -13.00
C ASP A 54 -3.02 1.79 -12.19
N PHE A 55 -2.89 2.33 -10.97
CA PHE A 55 -4.06 2.74 -10.18
C PHE A 55 -4.76 3.93 -10.82
N TYR A 56 -6.09 3.92 -10.79
CA TYR A 56 -6.91 5.06 -11.25
C TYR A 56 -6.59 6.33 -10.44
N PRO A 57 -6.54 7.53 -11.08
CA PRO A 57 -6.22 8.78 -10.40
C PRO A 57 -7.07 9.04 -9.14
N GLU A 58 -8.36 8.70 -9.17
CA GLU A 58 -9.28 8.84 -8.05
C GLU A 58 -8.90 7.94 -6.87
N ALA A 59 -8.46 6.71 -7.16
CA ALA A 59 -7.96 5.79 -6.15
C ALA A 59 -6.64 6.29 -5.55
N ILE A 60 -5.74 6.83 -6.38
CA ILE A 60 -4.49 7.43 -5.92
C ILE A 60 -4.76 8.56 -4.93
N ASP A 61 -5.67 9.46 -5.25
CA ASP A 61 -6.00 10.58 -4.37
C ASP A 61 -6.63 10.12 -3.06
N TYR A 62 -7.50 9.10 -3.11
CA TYR A 62 -8.07 8.49 -1.91
C TYR A 62 -6.98 7.86 -1.00
N ILE A 63 -6.11 7.03 -1.56
CA ILE A 63 -5.03 6.34 -0.83
C ILE A 63 -4.05 7.35 -0.21
N VAL A 64 -3.69 8.39 -0.97
CA VAL A 64 -2.79 9.44 -0.49
C VAL A 64 -3.44 10.23 0.65
N LYS A 65 -4.75 10.52 0.56
CA LYS A 65 -5.48 11.21 1.61
C LYS A 65 -5.54 10.36 2.89
N ASP A 66 -5.95 9.10 2.77
CA ASP A 66 -6.06 8.17 3.91
C ASP A 66 -4.71 8.03 4.63
N TRP A 67 -3.62 7.86 3.87
CA TRP A 67 -2.26 7.81 4.42
C TRP A 67 -1.86 9.10 5.16
N LYS A 68 -2.24 10.28 4.66
CA LYS A 68 -1.96 11.55 5.34
C LYS A 68 -2.75 11.67 6.64
N GLU A 69 -4.05 11.41 6.60
CA GLU A 69 -4.92 11.47 7.78
C GLU A 69 -4.45 10.52 8.89
N ALA A 70 -4.03 9.30 8.53
CA ALA A 70 -3.45 8.34 9.48
C ALA A 70 -2.10 8.78 10.09
N ASN A 71 -1.36 9.69 9.42
CA ASN A 71 -0.09 10.22 9.92
C ASN A 71 -0.24 11.55 10.66
N ASP A 72 -1.21 12.37 10.31
CA ASP A 72 -1.52 13.63 11.02
C ASP A 72 -2.26 13.37 12.35
N ALA A 73 -2.89 12.21 12.50
CA ALA A 73 -3.54 11.77 13.75
C ALA A 73 -2.55 11.26 14.83
N ASN A 74 -1.23 11.35 14.61
CA ASN A 74 -0.17 10.95 15.55
C ASN A 74 0.72 12.12 15.99
#